data_AF-A0A4Y9JDT0-F1
#
_entry.id   AF-A0A4Y9JDT0-F1
#
_cell.length_a   1.000
_cell.length_b   1.000
_cell.length_c   1.000
_cell.angle_alpha   90.00
_cell.angle_beta   90.00
_cell.angle_gamma   90.00
#
_symmetry.space_group_name_H-M   'P 1'
#
loop_
_entity.id
_entity.type
_entity.pdbx_description
1 polymer ?
#
loop_
_entity_poly.entity_id
_entity_poly.type
_entity_poly.pdbx_seq_one_letter_code
_entity_poly.pdbx_strand_id
1 'polypeptide(L)'
;MDKKYLQEKLAGLRSKYVDSNAGEQLATQFDDAPLSKKMDKIKQKLVSLEMERCQKQIEHRDLSKIDEKITEQRILFEKCCNERIRR
;
A
#
# COMPACT_ATOMS: atom_id res chain seq x y z
N MET A 1 -18.32 -26.13 -9.11
CA MET A 1 -18.44 -24.96 -8.23
C MET A 1 -19.57 -24.09 -8.76
N ASP A 2 -20.63 -23.89 -7.98
CA ASP A 2 -21.79 -23.10 -8.42
C ASP A 2 -21.44 -21.63 -8.65
N LYS A 3 -21.94 -21.08 -9.75
CA LYS A 3 -21.72 -19.68 -10.14
C LYS A 3 -22.23 -18.70 -9.07
N LYS A 4 -23.34 -19.05 -8.41
CA LYS A 4 -23.91 -18.28 -7.29
C LYS A 4 -22.96 -18.23 -6.09
N TYR A 5 -22.40 -19.39 -5.71
CA TYR A 5 -21.46 -19.49 -4.59
C TYR A 5 -20.21 -18.61 -4.79
N LEU A 6 -19.68 -18.56 -6.02
CA LEU A 6 -18.55 -17.69 -6.35
C LEU A 6 -18.90 -16.20 -6.27
N GLN A 7 -20.09 -15.81 -6.73
CA GLN A 7 -20.56 -14.43 -6.65
C GLN A 7 -20.77 -13.97 -5.20
N GLU A 8 -21.38 -14.81 -4.37
CA GLU A 8 -21.56 -14.52 -2.94
C GLU A 8 -20.23 -14.41 -2.20
N LYS A 9 -19.28 -15.30 -2.50
CA LYS A 9 -17.95 -15.26 -1.89
C LYS A 9 -17.17 -14.00 -2.27
N LEU A 10 -17.24 -13.58 -3.55
CA LEU A 10 -16.62 -12.34 -4.02
C LEU A 10 -17.29 -11.10 -3.41
N ALA A 11 -18.62 -11.07 -3.31
CA ALA A 11 -19.34 -9.98 -2.67
C ALA A 11 -18.99 -9.84 -1.18
N GLY A 12 -18.87 -10.96 -0.47
CA GLY A 12 -18.44 -10.98 0.93
C GLY A 12 -17.02 -10.47 1.14
N LEU A 13 -16.09 -10.78 0.22
CA LEU A 13 -14.72 -10.24 0.26
C LEU A 13 -14.70 -8.74 -0.05
N ARG A 14 -15.46 -8.28 -1.06
CA ARG A 14 -15.56 -6.86 -1.41
C ARG A 14 -16.08 -6.03 -0.24
N SER A 15 -17.15 -6.47 0.41
CA SER A 15 -17.71 -5.77 1.57
C SER A 15 -16.71 -5.67 2.72
N LYS A 16 -15.90 -6.71 2.94
CA LYS A 16 -14.90 -6.75 4.03
C LYS A 16 -13.68 -5.87 3.82
N TYR A 17 -13.23 -5.71 2.58
CA TYR A 17 -11.92 -5.08 2.29
C TYR A 17 -12.02 -3.79 1.48
N VAL A 18 -13.07 -3.63 0.68
CA VAL A 18 -13.26 -2.47 -0.21
C VAL A 18 -14.33 -1.55 0.34
N ASP A 19 -15.47 -2.10 0.77
CA ASP A 19 -16.60 -1.28 1.25
C ASP A 19 -16.54 -1.04 2.77
N SER A 20 -15.68 -1.75 3.50
CA SER A 20 -15.45 -1.51 4.92
C SER A 20 -14.56 -0.28 5.10
N ASN A 21 -15.08 0.71 5.83
CA ASN A 21 -14.44 1.96 6.27
C ASN A 21 -13.11 1.78 7.07
N ALA A 22 -12.65 0.53 7.25
CA ALA A 22 -11.38 0.20 7.90
C ALA A 22 -10.18 0.79 7.13
N GLY A 23 -10.26 0.86 5.79
CA GLY A 23 -9.23 1.53 4.97
C GLY A 23 -9.16 3.04 5.21
N GLU A 24 -10.32 3.69 5.36
CA GLU A 24 -10.44 5.13 5.62
C GLU A 24 -9.99 5.50 7.05
N GLN A 25 -10.26 4.64 8.04
CA GLN A 25 -9.80 4.80 9.42
C GLN A 25 -8.28 4.62 9.58
N LEU A 26 -7.68 3.72 8.79
CA LEU A 26 -6.22 3.60 8.72
C LEU A 26 -5.59 4.81 8.02
N ALA A 27 -6.19 5.32 6.95
CA ALA A 27 -5.70 6.51 6.24
C ALA A 27 -5.72 7.77 7.14
N THR A 28 -6.80 7.96 7.89
CA THR A 28 -6.96 9.12 8.80
C THR A 28 -6.00 9.09 9.98
N GLN A 29 -5.63 7.92 10.53
CA GLN A 29 -4.62 7.83 11.60
C GLN A 29 -3.20 8.27 11.18
N PHE A 30 -2.88 8.25 9.88
CA PHE A 30 -1.56 8.67 9.37
C PHE A 30 -1.54 10.10 8.80
N ASP A 31 -2.69 10.77 8.70
CA ASP A 31 -2.83 12.10 8.10
C ASP A 31 -2.73 13.26 9.11
N ASP A 32 -2.82 12.99 10.42
CA ASP A 32 -2.84 14.06 11.45
C ASP A 32 -1.47 14.66 11.80
N ALA A 33 -0.37 14.11 11.28
CA ALA A 33 0.93 14.75 11.39
C ALA A 33 1.25 15.46 10.07
N PRO A 34 1.59 16.76 10.04
CA PRO A 34 2.05 17.41 8.82
C PRO A 34 3.35 16.75 8.38
N LEU A 35 3.22 15.80 7.48
CA LEU A 35 4.33 15.15 6.82
C LEU A 35 4.92 16.16 5.85
N SER A 36 6.26 16.19 5.78
CA SER A 36 6.92 17.02 4.79
C SER A 36 6.46 16.57 3.39
N LYS A 37 6.29 17.51 2.45
CA LYS A 37 5.97 17.20 1.03
C LYS A 37 6.89 16.13 0.42
N LYS A 38 8.07 15.89 0.98
CA LYS A 38 8.97 14.79 0.58
C LYS A 38 8.45 13.42 1.04
N MET A 39 7.92 13.30 2.25
CA MET A 39 7.38 12.05 2.80
C MET A 39 6.10 11.62 2.08
N ASP A 40 5.23 12.56 1.72
CA ASP A 40 4.02 12.23 0.95
C ASP A 40 4.35 11.69 -0.44
N LYS A 41 5.37 12.26 -1.10
CA LYS A 41 5.88 11.72 -2.37
C LYS A 41 6.43 10.31 -2.21
N ILE A 42 7.14 10.02 -1.12
CA ILE A 42 7.66 8.66 -0.85
C ILE A 42 6.51 7.68 -0.59
N LYS A 43 5.48 8.06 0.19
CA LYS A 43 4.28 7.25 0.40
C LYS A 43 3.55 6.95 -0.91
N GLN A 44 3.29 7.97 -1.74
CA GLN A 44 2.65 7.78 -3.05
C GLN A 44 3.47 6.85 -3.97
N LYS A 45 4.80 6.97 -3.92
CA LYS A 45 5.69 6.09 -4.69
C LYS A 45 5.64 4.64 -4.19
N LEU A 46 5.59 4.43 -2.88
CA LEU A 46 5.41 3.10 -2.28
C LEU A 46 4.10 2.45 -2.71
N VAL A 47 2.97 3.18 -2.64
CA VAL A 47 1.67 2.67 -3.11
C VAL A 47 1.73 2.26 -4.58
N SER A 48 2.35 3.09 -5.43
CA SER A 48 2.51 2.78 -6.87
C SER A 48 3.34 1.51 -7.10
N LEU A 49 4.42 1.31 -6.34
CA LEU A 49 5.26 0.12 -6.43
C LEU A 49 4.54 -1.14 -5.95
N GLU A 50 3.75 -1.05 -4.88
CA GLU A 50 2.93 -2.17 -4.39
C GLU A 50 1.82 -2.56 -5.38
N MET A 51 1.22 -1.58 -6.07
CA MET A 51 0.30 -1.86 -7.17
C MET A 51 0.98 -2.60 -8.32
N GLU A 52 2.17 -2.17 -8.74
CA GLU A 52 2.95 -2.84 -9.78
C GLU A 52 3.38 -4.26 -9.33
N ARG A 53 3.73 -4.43 -8.05
CA ARG A 53 4.05 -5.73 -7.43
C ARG A 53 2.87 -6.69 -7.53
N CYS A 54 1.69 -6.23 -7.12
CA CYS A 54 0.46 -7.03 -7.16
C CYS A 54 0.13 -7.47 -8.60
N GLN A 55 0.25 -6.55 -9.57
CA GLN A 55 0.03 -6.87 -10.98
C GLN A 55 1.02 -7.93 -11.49
N LYS A 56 2.32 -7.79 -11.20
CA LYS A 56 3.33 -8.77 -11.61
C LYS A 56 3.14 -10.13 -10.93
N GLN A 57 2.65 -10.14 -9.69
CA GLN A 57 2.36 -11.37 -8.96
C GLN A 57 1.21 -12.13 -9.62
N ILE A 58 0.17 -11.42 -10.09
CA ILE A 58 -0.93 -12.01 -10.86
C ILE A 58 -0.44 -12.54 -12.21
N GLU A 59 0.48 -11.83 -12.87
CA GLU A 59 1.08 -12.24 -14.14
C GLU A 59 2.17 -13.32 -14.02
N HIS A 60 2.42 -13.84 -12.81
CA HIS A 60 3.50 -14.80 -12.52
C HIS A 60 4.89 -14.34 -13.01
N ARG A 61 5.13 -13.03 -12.98
CA ARG A 61 6.43 -12.44 -13.32
C ARG A 61 7.32 -12.30 -12.09
N ASP A 62 8.61 -12.10 -12.34
CA ASP A 62 9.60 -11.82 -11.31
C ASP A 62 9.29 -10.52 -10.54
N LEU A 63 9.35 -10.62 -9.22
CA LEU A 63 9.07 -9.55 -8.25
C LEU A 63 10.35 -8.95 -7.66
N SER A 64 11.51 -9.59 -7.80
CA SER A 64 12.74 -9.20 -7.10
C SER A 64 13.11 -7.73 -7.30
N LYS A 65 13.02 -7.24 -8.55
CA LYS A 65 13.31 -5.82 -8.87
C LYS A 65 12.32 -4.83 -8.26
N ILE A 66 11.08 -5.24 -8.00
CA ILE A 66 10.09 -4.37 -7.34
C ILE A 66 10.30 -4.42 -5.83
N ASP A 67 10.57 -5.60 -5.27
CA ASP A 67 10.85 -5.77 -3.84
C ASP A 67 12.10 -4.98 -3.42
N GLU A 68 13.16 -4.95 -4.24
CA GLU A 68 14.32 -4.08 -4.04
C GLU A 68 13.93 -2.60 -3.99
N LYS A 69 13.15 -2.12 -4.97
CA LYS A 69 12.68 -0.73 -5.02
C LYS A 69 11.80 -0.36 -3.84
N ILE A 70 10.92 -1.26 -3.40
CA ILE A 70 10.09 -1.05 -2.20
C ILE A 70 10.99 -0.92 -0.98
N THR A 71 12.00 -1.78 -0.86
CA THR A 71 12.95 -1.77 0.27
C THR A 71 13.74 -0.46 0.30
N GLU A 72 14.25 0.01 -0.84
CA GLU A 72 14.92 1.31 -0.97
C GLU A 72 14.02 2.48 -0.56
N GLN A 73 12.77 2.50 -1.03
CA GLN A 73 11.81 3.56 -0.69
C GLN A 73 11.46 3.54 0.81
N ARG A 74 11.37 2.37 1.45
CA ARG A 74 11.16 2.26 2.91
C ARG A 74 12.36 2.83 3.70
N ILE A 75 13.58 2.52 3.28
CA ILE A 75 14.80 3.06 3.90
C ILE A 75 14.85 4.59 3.73
N LEU A 76 14.49 5.11 2.55
CA LEU A 76 14.42 6.55 2.31
C LEU A 76 13.37 7.23 3.20
N PHE A 77 12.21 6.60 3.39
CA PHE A 77 11.18 7.09 4.30
C PHE A 77 11.70 7.16 5.74
N GLU A 78 12.34 6.09 6.21
CA GLU A 78 12.92 6.02 7.57
C GLU A 78 14.02 7.06 7.79
N LYS A 79 14.90 7.27 6.81
CA LYS A 79 15.89 8.35 6.85
C LYS A 79 15.23 9.73 6.97
N CYS A 80 14.18 9.99 6.19
CA CYS A 80 13.43 11.25 6.29
C CYS A 80 12.71 11.40 7.65
N CYS A 81 12.18 10.31 8.24
CA CYS A 81 11.63 10.33 9.60
C CYS A 81 12.69 10.70 10.63
N ASN A 82 13.87 10.07 10.54
CA ASN A 82 14.97 10.25 11.50
C ASN A 82 15.61 11.64 11.40
N GLU A 83 15.69 12.24 10.20
CA GLU A 83 16.11 13.65 10.03
C GLU A 83 15.16 14.64 10.72
N ARG A 84 13.87 14.33 10.79
CA ARG A 84 12.88 15.17 11.48
C ARG A 84 13.00 15.10 13.00
N ILE A 85 13.37 13.94 13.56
CA ILE A 85 13.55 13.74 15.01
C ILE A 85 14.84 14.42 15.52
N ARG A 86 15.86 14.59 14.65
CA ARG A 86 17.13 15.24 14.98
C ARG A 86 17.15 16.76 14.78
N ARG A 87 16.08 17.37 14.27
CA ARG A 87 15.92 18.82 14.14
C ARG A 87 15.06 19.36 15.27
#